data_AF-A0AAQ4EBF2-F1
#
_entry.id   AF-A0AAQ4EBF2-F1
#
_cell.length_a   1.000
_cell.length_b   1.000
_cell.length_c   1.000
_cell.angle_alpha   90.00
_cell.angle_beta   90.00
_cell.angle_gamma   90.00
#
_symmetry.space_group_name_H-M   'P 1'
#
loop_
_entity.id
_entity.type
_entity.pdbx_description
1 polymer ?
#
loop_
_entity_poly.entity_id
_entity_poly.type
_entity_poly.pdbx_seq_one_letter_code
_entity_poly.pdbx_strand_id
1 'polypeptide(L)'
;MKTEPSRADRFFLWSLLIASCVALSRAEIERKPEYSQYQDAWKALKVPGRYYLFMRSYEYEPLYKNKKCVYNELIGVNEEEHYTTNAVGSVDPVTGSR
;
A
#
# COMPACT_ATOMS: atom_id res chain seq x y z
N MET A 1 11.68 -7.87 44.58
CA MET A 1 12.26 -9.17 44.16
C MET A 1 11.66 -9.50 42.80
N LYS A 2 12.43 -9.50 41.71
CA LYS A 2 11.93 -9.87 40.38
C LYS A 2 12.07 -11.39 40.24
N THR A 3 10.95 -12.10 40.21
CA THR A 3 10.92 -13.55 39.93
C THR A 3 11.30 -13.79 38.47
N GLU A 4 12.33 -14.60 38.23
CA GLU A 4 12.67 -14.99 36.88
C GLU A 4 11.58 -15.86 36.26
N PRO A 5 11.28 -15.68 34.96
CA PRO A 5 10.28 -16.50 34.29
C PRO A 5 10.73 -17.96 34.25
N SER A 6 9.79 -18.85 34.58
CA SER A 6 10.01 -20.29 34.54
C SER A 6 10.25 -20.75 33.10
N ARG A 7 10.75 -21.98 32.93
CA ARG A 7 10.98 -22.55 31.59
C ARG A 7 9.68 -22.60 30.76
N ALA A 8 8.55 -22.86 31.41
CA ALA A 8 7.23 -22.87 30.76
C ALA A 8 6.80 -21.46 30.30
N ASP A 9 7.07 -20.43 31.11
CA ASP A 9 6.75 -19.03 30.77
C ASP A 9 7.55 -18.57 29.55
N ARG A 10 8.82 -18.98 29.45
CA ARG A 10 9.66 -18.68 28.29
C ARG A 10 9.10 -19.36 27.04
N PHE A 11 8.73 -20.64 27.10
CA PHE A 11 8.14 -21.34 25.96
C PHE A 11 6.85 -20.69 25.49
N PHE A 12 5.95 -20.33 26.41
CA PHE A 12 4.71 -19.64 26.09
C PHE A 12 4.97 -18.29 25.39
N LEU A 13 5.89 -17.48 25.92
CA LEU A 13 6.30 -16.20 25.33
C LEU A 13 6.88 -16.37 23.92
N TRP A 14 7.72 -17.38 23.70
CA TRP A 14 8.28 -17.69 22.39
C TRP A 14 7.18 -18.11 21.39
N SER A 15 6.25 -18.97 21.81
CA SER A 15 5.10 -19.36 20.98
C SER A 15 4.24 -18.15 20.62
N LEU A 16 4.00 -17.24 21.56
CA LEU A 16 3.25 -16.01 21.33
C LEU A 16 3.96 -15.08 20.36
N LEU A 17 5.28 -14.94 20.50
CA LEU A 17 6.11 -14.12 19.61
C LEU A 17 6.08 -14.66 18.17
N ILE A 18 6.27 -15.98 18.01
CA ILE A 18 6.22 -16.65 16.70
C ILE A 18 4.84 -16.49 16.05
N ALA A 19 3.77 -16.72 16.82
CA ALA A 19 2.40 -16.52 16.32
C ALA A 19 2.15 -15.08 15.88
N SER A 20 2.69 -14.10 16.60
CA SER A 20 2.58 -12.68 16.26
C SER A 20 3.33 -12.35 14.97
N CYS A 21 4.54 -12.89 14.79
CA CYS A 21 5.32 -12.70 13.57
C CYS A 21 4.64 -13.29 12.33
N VAL A 22 4.05 -14.50 12.45
CA VAL A 22 3.31 -15.16 11.36
C VAL A 22 2.02 -14.43 11.02
N ALA A 23 1.33 -13.85 12.02
CA ALA A 23 0.15 -13.02 11.77
C ALA A 23 0.54 -11.72 11.03
N LEU A 24 1.67 -11.09 11.40
CA LEU A 24 2.16 -9.87 10.78
C LEU A 24 2.61 -10.10 9.32
N SER A 25 3.28 -11.21 9.02
CA SER A 25 3.69 -11.54 7.65
C SER A 25 2.52 -11.81 6.71
N ARG A 26 1.34 -12.19 7.25
CA ARG A 26 0.10 -12.36 6.49
C ARG A 26 -0.69 -11.06 6.27
N ALA A 27 -0.25 -9.95 6.87
CA ALA A 27 -0.90 -8.64 6.73
C ALA A 27 -0.50 -7.93 5.42
N GLU A 28 0.58 -8.36 4.77
CA GLU A 28 0.80 -8.07 3.37
C GLU A 28 -0.19 -8.91 2.56
N ILE A 29 -1.01 -8.29 1.72
CA ILE A 29 -1.91 -9.02 0.81
C ILE A 29 -1.04 -9.68 -0.25
N GLU A 30 -0.41 -10.81 0.09
CA GLU A 30 0.22 -11.69 -0.88
C GLU A 30 -0.83 -12.10 -1.91
N ARG A 31 -0.39 -12.28 -3.16
CA ARG A 31 -1.26 -12.63 -4.29
C ARG A 31 -2.00 -13.94 -3.96
N LYS A 32 -3.32 -13.87 -3.82
CA LYS A 32 -4.14 -15.06 -3.55
C LYS A 32 -4.95 -15.45 -4.79
N PRO A 33 -5.02 -16.74 -5.16
CA PRO A 33 -5.77 -17.19 -6.33
C PRO A 33 -7.22 -16.69 -6.35
N GLU A 34 -7.91 -16.72 -5.19
CA GLU A 34 -9.31 -16.28 -5.04
C GLU A 34 -9.53 -14.79 -5.28
N TYR A 35 -8.47 -13.96 -5.16
CA TYR A 35 -8.53 -12.52 -5.40
C TYR A 35 -7.87 -12.10 -6.71
N SER A 36 -7.41 -13.06 -7.53
CA SER A 36 -6.70 -12.80 -8.79
C SER A 36 -7.45 -11.84 -9.73
N GLN A 37 -8.78 -11.95 -9.80
CA GLN A 37 -9.63 -11.05 -10.60
C GLN A 37 -9.57 -9.57 -10.18
N TYR A 38 -9.18 -9.28 -8.94
CA TYR A 38 -9.07 -7.93 -8.37
C TYR A 38 -7.62 -7.43 -8.29
N GLN A 39 -6.64 -8.29 -8.57
CA GLN A 39 -5.20 -8.01 -8.39
C GLN A 39 -4.44 -7.87 -9.71
N ASP A 40 -5.15 -7.60 -10.81
CA ASP A 40 -4.54 -7.31 -12.10
C ASP A 40 -4.08 -5.85 -12.17
N ALA A 41 -2.81 -5.62 -11.85
CA ALA A 41 -2.19 -4.31 -11.88
C ALA A 41 -2.15 -3.70 -13.29
N TRP A 42 -1.94 -4.50 -14.34
CA TRP A 42 -1.85 -3.99 -15.70
C TRP A 42 -3.21 -3.48 -16.19
N LYS A 43 -4.27 -4.24 -15.90
CA LYS A 43 -5.64 -3.80 -16.15
C LYS A 43 -5.95 -2.48 -15.42
N ALA A 44 -5.53 -2.34 -14.17
CA ALA A 44 -5.74 -1.13 -13.38
C ALA A 44 -4.99 0.09 -13.93
N LEU A 45 -3.74 -0.10 -14.38
CA LEU A 45 -2.90 0.98 -14.90
C LEU A 45 -3.41 1.59 -16.22
N LYS A 46 -4.14 0.80 -17.02
CA LYS A 46 -4.65 1.23 -18.33
C LYS A 46 -6.03 1.88 -18.30
N VAL A 47 -6.67 1.95 -17.13
CA VAL A 47 -8.01 2.52 -17.06
C VAL A 47 -7.92 4.04 -17.29
N PRO A 48 -8.62 4.60 -18.28
CA PRO A 48 -8.53 6.02 -18.58
C PRO A 48 -9.17 6.85 -17.47
N GLY A 49 -8.51 7.95 -17.11
CA GLY A 49 -9.05 8.93 -16.17
C GLY A 49 -8.01 9.53 -15.24
N ARG A 50 -8.51 10.33 -14.29
CA ARG A 50 -7.74 10.89 -13.19
C ARG A 50 -8.18 10.25 -11.88
N TYR A 51 -7.22 9.63 -11.19
CA TYR A 51 -7.43 8.94 -9.92
C TYR A 51 -6.77 9.74 -8.80
N TYR A 52 -7.51 9.92 -7.71
CA TYR A 52 -7.04 10.67 -6.54
C TYR A 52 -6.61 9.73 -5.43
N LEU A 53 -5.51 10.05 -4.77
CA LEU A 53 -5.11 9.38 -3.54
C LEU A 53 -6.01 9.85 -2.40
N PHE A 54 -7.06 9.09 -2.13
CA PHE A 54 -8.07 9.43 -1.12
C PHE A 54 -7.59 9.13 0.31
N MET A 55 -6.94 7.99 0.53
CA MET A 55 -6.45 7.54 1.83
C MET A 55 -5.07 6.90 1.70
N ARG A 56 -4.25 7.07 2.75
CA ARG A 56 -2.95 6.41 2.91
C ARG A 56 -2.73 6.08 4.39
N SER A 57 -2.00 5.00 4.67
CA SER A 57 -1.66 4.57 6.04
C SER A 57 -0.36 5.17 6.57
N TYR A 58 0.42 5.84 5.70
CA TYR A 58 1.71 6.44 6.04
C TYR A 58 1.64 7.97 5.98
N GLU A 59 2.49 8.63 6.77
CA GLU A 59 2.47 10.08 6.90
C GLU A 59 3.22 10.81 5.76
N TYR A 60 4.35 10.26 5.33
CA TYR A 60 5.29 10.92 4.42
C TYR A 60 5.48 10.17 3.09
N GLU A 61 5.44 10.91 1.99
CA GLU A 61 5.74 10.44 0.63
C GLU A 61 6.83 11.32 -0.01
N PRO A 62 8.02 10.80 -0.33
CA PRO A 62 9.09 11.59 -0.95
C PRO A 62 8.67 12.33 -2.23
N LEU A 63 7.86 11.69 -3.09
CA LEU A 63 7.51 12.23 -4.40
C LEU A 63 6.57 13.44 -4.33
N TYR A 64 5.68 13.49 -3.34
CA TYR A 64 4.64 14.52 -3.23
C TYR A 64 4.74 15.37 -1.94
N LYS A 65 5.68 15.07 -1.03
CA LYS A 65 5.86 15.76 0.26
C LYS A 65 4.51 16.00 0.98
N ASN A 66 4.34 17.18 1.58
CA ASN A 66 3.14 17.62 2.29
C ASN A 66 1.98 18.00 1.35
N LYS A 67 2.02 17.64 0.05
CA LYS A 67 0.92 17.91 -0.88
C LYS A 67 -0.32 17.11 -0.49
N LYS A 68 -1.47 17.77 -0.57
CA LYS A 68 -2.80 17.18 -0.39
C LYS A 68 -3.45 16.97 -1.75
N CYS A 69 -4.50 16.14 -1.80
CA CYS A 69 -5.29 15.88 -3.00
C CYS A 69 -4.42 15.51 -4.22
N VAL A 70 -3.49 14.58 -4.00
CA VAL A 70 -2.60 14.06 -5.03
C VAL A 70 -3.42 13.25 -6.04
N TYR A 71 -3.10 13.40 -7.32
CA TYR A 71 -3.72 12.64 -8.39
C TYR A 71 -2.70 12.04 -9.35
N ASN A 72 -3.12 10.98 -10.03
CA ASN A 72 -2.46 10.39 -11.18
C ASN A 72 -3.46 10.38 -12.36
N GLU A 73 -3.01 10.83 -13.52
CA GLU A 73 -3.83 10.91 -14.73
C GLU A 73 -3.11 10.20 -15.88
N LEU A 74 -3.79 9.23 -16.49
CA LEU A 74 -3.23 8.46 -17.61
C LEU A 74 -3.12 9.35 -18.85
N ILE A 75 -1.91 9.41 -19.43
CA ILE A 75 -1.60 10.16 -20.65
C ILE A 75 -1.50 9.24 -21.86
N GLY A 76 -0.89 8.06 -21.68
CA GLY A 76 -0.70 7.10 -22.75
C GLY A 76 -0.35 5.70 -22.25
N VAL A 77 -0.53 4.72 -23.14
CA VAL A 77 -0.28 3.31 -22.88
C VAL A 77 0.62 2.77 -23.98
N ASN A 78 1.70 2.10 -23.61
CA ASN A 78 2.50 1.28 -24.50
C ASN A 78 2.22 -0.19 -24.16
N GLU A 79 1.42 -0.85 -25.00
CA GLU A 79 1.04 -2.25 -24.82
C GLU A 79 2.16 -3.23 -25.14
N GLU A 80 3.09 -2.85 -26.02
CA GLU A 80 4.22 -3.71 -26.41
C GLU A 80 5.21 -3.85 -25.26
N GLU A 81 5.62 -2.71 -24.70
CA GLU A 81 6.60 -2.65 -23.60
C GLU A 81 5.98 -2.71 -22.21
N HIS A 82 4.65 -2.82 -22.11
CA HIS A 82 3.89 -2.91 -20.85
C HIS A 82 4.19 -1.78 -19.86
N TYR A 83 4.12 -0.52 -20.33
CA TYR A 83 4.19 0.65 -19.46
C TYR A 83 3.13 1.69 -19.78
N THR A 84 2.86 2.56 -18.81
CA THR A 84 1.98 3.71 -18.95
C THR A 84 2.73 5.01 -18.70
N THR A 85 2.36 6.05 -19.42
CA THR A 85 2.80 7.42 -19.15
C THR A 85 1.69 8.13 -18.40
N ASN A 86 2.03 8.73 -17.26
CA ASN A 86 1.06 9.36 -16.37
C ASN A 86 1.53 10.76 -15.97
N ALA A 87 0.58 11.69 -15.89
CA ALA A 87 0.79 12.97 -15.23
C ALA A 87 0.45 12.81 -13.75
N VAL A 88 1.39 13.19 -12.88
CA VAL A 88 1.18 13.21 -11.42
C VAL A 88 1.10 14.65 -10.96
N GLY A 89 0.10 14.97 -10.14
CA GLY A 89 -0.11 16.31 -9.65
C GLY A 89 -0.82 16.36 -8.31
N SER A 90 -1.16 17.56 -7.89
CA SER A 90 -1.95 17.84 -6.70
C SER A 90 -2.93 18.95 -7.01
N VAL A 91 -4.04 18.98 -6.29
CA VAL A 91 -5.01 20.07 -6.38
C VAL A 91 -5.10 20.75 -5.02
N ASP A 92 -5.19 22.08 -5.00
CA ASP A 92 -5.49 22.79 -3.78
C ASP A 92 -6.93 22.47 -3.33
N PRO A 93 -7.15 21.94 -2.12
CA PRO A 93 -8.48 21.49 -1.69
C PRO A 93 -9.49 22.63 -1.49
N VAL A 94 -9.03 23.88 -1.38
CA VAL A 94 -9.88 25.05 -1.12
C VAL A 94 -10.29 25.73 -2.43
N THR A 95 -9.34 25.87 -3.35
CA THR A 95 -9.50 26.64 -4.58
C THR A 95 -9.69 25.77 -5.82
N GLY A 96 -9.37 24.48 -5.74
CA GLY A 96 -9.44 23.56 -6.88
C GLY A 96 -8.37 23.82 -7.96
N SER A 97 -7.43 24.74 -7.72
CA SER A 97 -6.34 25.03 -8.64
C SER A 97 -5.27 23.94 -8.62
N ARG A 98 -4.62 23.72 -9.77
CA ARG A 98 -3.48 22.79 -9.92
C ARG A 98 -2.16 23.45 -9.54
#